data_AF-A0A5N7Z9P9-F1
#
_entry.id   AF-A0A5N7Z9P9-F1
#
_cell.length_a   1.000
_cell.length_b   1.000
_cell.length_c   1.000
_cell.angle_alpha   90.00
_cell.angle_beta   90.00
_cell.angle_gamma   90.00
#
_symmetry.space_group_name_H-M   'P 1'
#
loop_
_entity.id
_entity.type
_entity.pdbx_description
1 polymer ?
#
loop_
_entity_poly.entity_id
_entity_poly.type
_entity_poly.pdbx_seq_one_letter_code
_entity_poly.pdbx_strand_id
1 'polypeptide(L)' 'LKFKRTISGLKEALLILKDVEGVGILYLDDKDIVRHRLVKKIIDAYKSIENHD' A
#
# COMPACT_ATOMS: atom_id res chain seq x y z
N LEU A 1 17.51 -13.33 -21.21
CA LEU A 1 16.14 -12.81 -21.04
C LEU A 1 16.19 -11.46 -20.35
N LYS A 2 15.70 -10.40 -20.99
CA LYS A 2 15.75 -9.02 -20.47
C LYS A 2 14.52 -8.82 -19.58
N PHE A 3 14.68 -8.79 -18.25
CA PHE A 3 13.61 -8.44 -17.33
C PHE A 3 13.15 -7.02 -17.67
N LYS A 4 11.95 -6.89 -18.26
CA LYS A 4 11.31 -5.61 -18.47
C LYS A 4 10.95 -5.09 -17.07
N ARG A 5 11.53 -3.98 -16.63
CA ARG A 5 11.13 -3.37 -15.36
C ARG A 5 9.66 -2.99 -15.48
N THR A 6 8.80 -3.71 -14.76
CA THR A 6 7.38 -3.39 -14.69
C THR A 6 7.22 -2.10 -13.90
N ILE A 7 6.67 -1.09 -14.54
CA ILE A 7 6.31 0.16 -13.88
C ILE A 7 5.06 -0.12 -13.04
N SER A 8 5.04 0.36 -11.79
CA SER A 8 3.85 0.22 -10.95
C SER A 8 2.72 1.08 -11.50
N GLY A 9 1.64 0.43 -11.96
CA GLY A 9 0.45 1.13 -12.43
C GLY A 9 -0.23 1.95 -11.33
N LEU A 10 -0.12 1.52 -10.06
CA LEU A 10 -0.62 2.31 -8.93
C LEU A 10 0.18 3.61 -8.77
N LYS A 11 1.51 3.55 -8.90
CA LYS A 11 2.36 4.75 -8.82
C LYS A 11 2.01 5.75 -9.91
N GLU A 12 1.73 5.26 -11.11
CA GLU A 12 1.30 6.08 -12.24
C GLU A 12 -0.10 6.67 -12.02
N ALA A 13 -1.05 5.87 -11.55
CA ALA A 13 -2.40 6.32 -11.23
C ALA A 13 -2.42 7.43 -10.16
N LEU A 14 -1.59 7.32 -9.11
CA LEU A 14 -1.45 8.38 -8.09
C LEU A 14 -0.99 9.72 -8.69
N LEU A 15 -0.11 9.69 -9.70
CA LEU A 15 0.39 10.89 -10.37
C LEU A 15 -0.65 11.49 -11.32
N ILE A 16 -1.36 10.65 -12.08
CA ILE A 16 -2.35 11.07 -13.09
C ILE A 16 -3.60 11.64 -12.41
N LEU A 17 -4.06 11.01 -11.32
CA LEU A 17 -5.35 11.31 -10.73
C LEU A 17 -5.32 12.41 -9.66
N LYS A 18 -4.14 12.97 -9.33
CA LYS A 18 -3.95 13.91 -8.21
C LYS A 18 -4.82 15.17 -8.28
N ASP A 19 -5.18 15.63 -9.48
CA ASP A 19 -5.94 16.87 -9.71
C ASP A 19 -7.33 16.58 -10.34
N VAL A 20 -7.78 15.32 -10.37
CA VAL A 20 -9.08 14.96 -10.94
C VAL A 20 -10.18 15.20 -9.92
N GLU A 21 -11.06 16.16 -10.21
CA GLU A 21 -12.23 16.44 -9.36
C GLU A 21 -13.11 15.21 -9.19
N GLY A 22 -13.51 14.93 -7.95
CA GLY A 22 -14.30 13.75 -7.59
C GLY A 22 -13.48 12.48 -7.32
N VAL A 23 -12.15 12.51 -7.47
CA VAL A 23 -11.26 11.38 -7.11
C VAL A 23 -10.44 11.72 -5.88
N GLY A 24 -10.58 10.92 -4.82
CA GLY A 24 -9.80 11.03 -3.59
C GLY A 24 -8.78 9.90 -3.46
N ILE A 25 -7.57 10.21 -2.97
CA ILE A 25 -6.57 9.22 -2.59
C ILE A 25 -6.55 9.14 -1.06
N LEU A 26 -6.93 7.98 -0.51
CA LEU A 26 -6.91 7.73 0.93
C LEU A 26 -5.71 6.86 1.29
N TYR A 27 -4.84 7.39 2.15
CA TYR A 27 -3.73 6.64 2.73
C TYR A 27 -4.17 6.06 4.06
N LEU A 28 -4.28 4.73 4.12
CA LEU A 28 -4.64 4.01 5.35
C LEU A 28 -3.40 3.74 6.18
N ASP A 29 -3.53 3.83 7.50
CA ASP A 29 -2.51 3.42 8.45
C ASP A 29 -2.97 2.23 9.30
N ASP A 30 -2.11 1.77 10.22
CA ASP A 30 -2.45 0.64 11.08
C ASP A 30 -3.53 0.96 12.11
N LYS A 31 -3.82 2.25 12.37
CA LYS A 31 -4.87 2.71 13.27
C LYS A 31 -6.26 2.50 12.68
N ASP A 32 -6.38 2.53 11.37
CA ASP A 32 -7.63 2.25 10.64
C ASP A 32 -8.08 0.79 10.79
N ILE A 33 -7.14 -0.10 11.11
CA ILE A 33 -7.33 -1.56 11.16
C ILE A 33 -7.73 -2.05 12.57
N VAL A 34 -7.57 -1.21 13.60
CA VAL A 34 -7.47 -1.58 15.04
C VAL A 34 -8.73 -2.21 15.64
N ARG A 35 -9.79 -2.46 14.88
CA ARG A 35 -11.03 -3.05 15.40
C ARG A 35 -10.98 -4.58 15.51
N HIS A 36 -10.02 -5.27 14.86
CA HIS A 36 -9.98 -6.74 14.89
C HIS A 36 -8.63 -7.32 15.32
N ARG A 37 -8.63 -7.99 16.49
CA ARG A 37 -7.43 -8.52 17.15
C ARG A 37 -6.64 -9.53 16.31
N LEU A 38 -7.32 -10.33 15.46
CA LEU A 38 -6.64 -11.29 14.57
C LEU A 38 -5.92 -10.59 13.42
N VAL A 39 -6.52 -9.55 12.85
CA VAL A 39 -5.95 -8.84 11.69
C VAL A 39 -4.68 -8.11 12.10
N LYS A 40 -4.67 -7.50 13.29
CA LYS A 40 -3.47 -6.91 13.89
C LYS A 40 -2.31 -7.91 13.99
N LYS A 41 -2.56 -9.12 14.51
CA LYS A 41 -1.54 -10.17 14.62
C LYS A 41 -0.97 -10.60 13.27
N ILE A 42 -1.80 -10.65 12.22
CA ILE A 42 -1.35 -10.98 10.86
C ILE A 42 -0.40 -9.89 10.36
N ILE A 43 -0.77 -8.62 10.50
CA ILE A 43 0.06 -7.48 10.04
C ILE A 43 1.40 -7.43 10.78
N ASP A 44 1.40 -7.63 12.10
CA ASP A 44 2.63 -7.63 12.90
C ASP A 44 3.61 -8.72 12.43
N ALA A 45 3.10 -9.89 12.02
CA ALA A 45 3.93 -10.96 11.46
C ALA A 45 4.59 -10.55 10.13
N TYR A 46 3.86 -9.88 9.23
CA TYR A 46 4.44 -9.39 7.96
C TYR A 46 5.46 -8.27 8.17
N LYS A 47 5.19 -7.32 9.08
CA LYS A 47 6.14 -6.25 9.43
C LYS A 47 7.49 -6.78 9.94
N SER A 48 7.50 -7.94 10.61
CA SER A 48 8.73 -8.56 11.10
C SER A 48 9.64 -9.12 9.99
N ILE A 49 9.08 -9.36 8.80
CA ILE A 49 9.81 -9.90 7.64
C ILE A 49 10.35 -8.78 6.75
N GLU A 50 9.61 -7.67 6.59
CA GLU A 50 10.03 -6.54 5.74
C GLU A 50 11.21 -5.72 6.31
N ASN A 51 11.52 -5.81 7.61
CA ASN A 51 12.66 -5.08 8.22
C ASN A 51 14.00 -5.85 8.16
N HIS A 52 14.11 -6.87 7.30
CA HIS A 52 15.32 -7.67 7.11
C HIS A 52 16.06 -7.42 5.78
N ASP A 53 15.70 -6.38 5.03
CA ASP A 53 16.48 -5.84 3.90
C ASP A 53 16.82 -4.36 4.10
#